data_AF-A0A0V8HJG0-F1
#
_entry.id   AF-A0A0V8HJG0-F1
#
_cell.length_a   1.000
_cell.length_b   1.000
_cell.length_c   1.000
_cell.angle_alpha   90.00
_cell.angle_beta   90.00
_cell.angle_gamma   90.00
#
_symmetry.space_group_name_H-M   'P 1'
#
loop_
_entity.id
_entity.type
_entity.pdbx_description
1 polymer ?
#
loop_
_entity_poly.entity_id
_entity_poly.type
_entity_poly.pdbx_seq_one_letter_code
_entity_poly.pdbx_strand_id
1 'polypeptide(L)'
;MKNILFFFACLCAFLGVSVLFITGILNIMMPMVGKAAYQAAMAGSYSTEDYVMDFTFMNSSAVLMIVGGSYFAYILYKHEKGNK
;
A
#
# COMPACT_ATOMS: atom_id res chain seq x y z
N MET A 1 27.72 4.36 3.88
CA MET A 1 26.51 4.11 4.71
C MET A 1 25.37 5.08 4.41
N LYS A 2 25.57 6.40 4.38
CA LYS A 2 24.49 7.38 4.11
C LYS A 2 23.71 7.15 2.79
N ASN A 3 24.39 6.82 1.69
CA ASN A 3 23.73 6.53 0.40
C ASN A 3 22.84 5.26 0.47
N ILE A 4 23.25 4.27 1.26
CA ILE A 4 22.48 3.05 1.50
C ILE A 4 21.24 3.37 2.34
N LEU A 5 21.40 4.17 3.41
CA LEU A 5 20.27 4.64 4.22
C LEU A 5 19.26 5.46 3.40
N PHE A 6 19.73 6.32 2.50
CA PHE A 6 18.86 7.06 1.58
C PHE A 6 18.11 6.13 0.63
N PHE A 7 18.80 5.13 0.06
CA PHE A 7 18.16 4.12 -0.79
C PHE A 7 17.07 3.35 -0.03
N PHE A 8 17.34 2.90 1.20
CA PHE A 8 16.35 2.21 2.03
C PHE A 8 15.15 3.10 2.39
N ALA A 9 15.38 4.39 2.64
CA ALA A 9 14.29 5.35 2.91
C ALA A 9 13.36 5.50 1.70
N CYS A 10 13.93 5.64 0.50
CA CYS A 10 13.17 5.67 -0.75
C CYS A 10 12.45 4.34 -1.04
N LEU A 11 13.12 3.21 -0.78
CA LEU A 11 12.53 1.88 -0.95
C LEU A 11 11.33 1.68 -0.02
N CYS A 12 11.43 2.13 1.24
CA CYS A 12 10.35 2.05 2.21
C CYS A 12 9.12 2.86 1.76
N ALA A 13 9.34 4.08 1.25
CA ALA A 13 8.26 4.88 0.68
C ALA A 13 7.64 4.23 -0.56
N PHE A 14 8.47 3.66 -1.45
CA PHE A 14 8.00 2.95 -2.64
C PHE A 14 7.16 1.71 -2.32
N LEU A 15 7.57 0.94 -1.30
CA LEU A 15 6.79 -0.20 -0.81
C LEU A 15 5.43 0.24 -0.26
N GLY A 16 5.39 1.34 0.51
CA GLY A 16 4.11 1.88 1.00
C GLY A 16 3.17 2.28 -0.15
N VAL A 17 3.68 2.93 -1.20
CA VAL A 17 2.88 3.23 -2.40
C VAL A 17 2.38 1.96 -3.08
N SER A 18 3.23 0.94 -3.19
CA SER A 18 2.87 -0.35 -3.79
C SER A 18 1.75 -1.06 -3.01
N VAL A 19 1.79 -1.00 -1.68
CA VAL A 19 0.73 -1.56 -0.81
C VAL A 19 -0.60 -0.84 -1.04
N LEU A 20 -0.61 0.49 -1.08
CA LEU A 20 -1.83 1.26 -1.39
C LEU A 20 -2.40 0.94 -2.77
N PHE A 21 -1.52 0.72 -3.75
CA PHE A 21 -1.94 0.36 -5.10
C PHE A 21 -2.56 -1.05 -5.14
N ILE A 22 -1.92 -2.03 -4.53
CA ILE A 22 -2.41 -3.42 -4.49
C ILE A 22 -3.74 -3.52 -3.74
N THR A 23 -3.86 -2.89 -2.57
CA THR A 23 -5.11 -2.88 -1.79
C THR A 23 -6.24 -2.18 -2.55
N GLY A 24 -5.94 -1.12 -3.31
CA GLY A 24 -6.88 -0.48 -4.23
C GLY A 24 -7.39 -1.43 -5.32
N ILE A 25 -6.48 -2.20 -5.96
CA ILE A 25 -6.85 -3.23 -6.94
C ILE A 25 -7.71 -4.30 -6.29
N LEU A 26 -7.32 -4.82 -5.12
CA LEU A 26 -8.04 -5.88 -4.43
C LEU A 26 -9.47 -5.46 -4.05
N ASN A 27 -9.68 -4.21 -3.61
CA ASN A 27 -11.01 -3.68 -3.33
C ASN A 27 -11.93 -3.69 -4.55
N ILE A 28 -11.38 -3.55 -5.76
CA ILE A 28 -12.16 -3.60 -7.01
C ILE A 28 -12.33 -5.04 -7.48
N MET A 29 -11.27 -5.84 -7.42
CA MET A 29 -11.25 -7.18 -7.97
C MET A 29 -12.03 -8.18 -7.12
N MET A 30 -12.00 -8.08 -5.80
CA MET A 30 -12.61 -9.08 -4.92
C MET A 30 -14.12 -9.18 -5.04
N PRO A 31 -14.88 -8.07 -5.17
CA PRO A 31 -16.30 -8.14 -5.54
C PRO A 31 -16.54 -8.81 -6.89
N MET A 32 -15.73 -8.50 -7.92
CA MET A 32 -15.88 -9.09 -9.26
C MET A 32 -15.58 -10.58 -9.29
N VAL A 33 -14.46 -11.00 -8.67
CA VAL A 33 -14.06 -12.40 -8.54
C VAL A 33 -15.07 -13.15 -7.68
N GLY A 34 -15.52 -12.55 -6.58
CA GLY A 34 -16.58 -13.09 -5.74
C GLY A 34 -17.85 -13.36 -6.53
N LYS A 35 -18.29 -12.40 -7.35
CA LYS A 35 -19.45 -12.57 -8.24
C LYS A 35 -19.25 -13.70 -9.25
N ALA A 36 -18.09 -13.76 -9.90
CA ALA A 36 -17.78 -14.80 -10.88
C ALA A 36 -17.74 -16.19 -10.24
N ALA A 37 -17.12 -16.32 -9.06
CA ALA A 37 -17.06 -17.56 -8.29
C ALA A 37 -18.46 -18.00 -7.83
N TYR A 38 -19.29 -17.03 -7.38
CA TYR A 38 -20.65 -17.28 -6.96
C TYR A 38 -21.54 -17.78 -8.11
N GLN A 39 -21.44 -17.14 -9.28
CA GLN A 39 -22.12 -17.58 -10.51
C GLN A 39 -21.65 -18.96 -10.96
N ALA A 40 -20.35 -19.25 -10.85
CA ALA A 40 -19.80 -20.58 -11.16
C ALA A 40 -20.29 -21.67 -10.18
N ALA A 41 -20.56 -21.30 -8.92
CA ALA A 41 -21.03 -22.22 -7.89
C ALA A 41 -22.56 -22.50 -7.92
N MET A 42 -23.34 -21.81 -8.77
CA MET A 42 -24.81 -21.83 -8.77
C MET A 42 -25.44 -21.61 -7.38
N ALA A 43 -24.74 -20.90 -6.49
CA ALA A 43 -25.26 -20.53 -5.18
C ALA A 43 -26.33 -19.44 -5.33
N GLY A 44 -27.29 -19.35 -4.39
CA GLY A 44 -28.50 -18.51 -4.47
C GLY A 44 -28.30 -16.98 -4.52
N SER A 45 -28.52 -16.27 -3.41
CA SER A 45 -28.46 -14.80 -3.35
C SER A 45 -27.04 -14.27 -3.14
N TYR A 46 -26.47 -13.59 -4.15
CA TYR A 46 -25.19 -12.87 -4.06
C TYR A 46 -25.38 -11.51 -3.35
N SER A 47 -24.56 -11.22 -2.33
CA SER A 47 -24.39 -9.88 -1.79
C SER A 47 -22.97 -9.39 -1.99
N THR A 48 -22.81 -8.19 -2.52
CA THR A 48 -21.50 -7.56 -2.73
C THR A 48 -20.82 -7.24 -1.41
N GLU A 49 -21.58 -7.06 -0.33
CA GLU A 49 -21.10 -6.73 1.02
C GLU A 49 -20.23 -7.84 1.62
N ASP A 50 -20.51 -9.10 1.28
CA ASP A 50 -19.77 -10.27 1.78
C ASP A 50 -18.33 -10.34 1.23
N TYR A 51 -18.03 -9.56 0.19
CA TYR A 51 -16.72 -9.51 -0.49
C TYR A 51 -15.98 -8.17 -0.29
N VAL A 52 -16.53 -7.27 0.53
CA VAL A 52 -15.84 -6.05 0.93
C VAL A 52 -14.74 -6.40 1.92
N MET A 53 -13.50 -6.09 1.57
CA MET A 53 -12.37 -6.24 2.49
C MET A 53 -12.03 -4.94 3.17
N ASP A 54 -11.86 -5.00 4.48
CA ASP A 54 -11.33 -3.89 5.25
C ASP A 54 -9.80 -3.87 5.19
N PHE A 55 -9.26 -2.96 4.38
CA PHE A 55 -7.81 -2.69 4.31
C PHE A 55 -7.38 -1.49 5.14
N THR A 56 -8.22 -0.96 6.02
CA THR A 56 -7.93 0.28 6.78
C THR A 56 -6.60 0.20 7.53
N PHE A 57 -6.29 -0.93 8.15
CA PHE A 57 -5.02 -1.14 8.85
C PHE A 57 -3.81 -1.21 7.89
N MET A 58 -3.94 -1.93 6.77
CA MET A 58 -2.86 -2.00 5.77
C MET A 58 -2.62 -0.66 5.10
N ASN A 59 -3.69 0.08 4.80
CA ASN A 59 -3.59 1.39 4.18
C ASN A 59 -3.00 2.42 5.14
N SER A 60 -3.39 2.40 6.43
CA SER A 60 -2.83 3.33 7.42
C SER A 60 -1.34 3.08 7.67
N SER A 61 -0.93 1.81 7.78
CA SER A 61 0.49 1.45 7.90
C SER A 61 1.31 1.82 6.65
N ALA A 62 0.76 1.63 5.46
CA ALA A 62 1.39 2.05 4.21
C ALA A 62 1.59 3.57 4.13
N VAL A 63 0.59 4.36 4.55
CA VAL A 63 0.71 5.82 4.64
C VAL A 63 1.82 6.22 5.62
N LEU A 64 1.90 5.57 6.80
CA LEU A 64 2.98 5.81 7.75
C LEU A 64 4.36 5.49 7.18
N MET A 65 4.49 4.40 6.39
CA MET A 65 5.74 4.08 5.70
C MET A 65 6.14 5.14 4.67
N ILE A 66 5.18 5.67 3.90
CA ILE A 66 5.44 6.72 2.91
C ILE A 66 5.91 8.01 3.61
N VAL A 67 5.18 8.44 4.64
CA VAL A 67 5.50 9.66 5.38
C VAL A 67 6.84 9.52 6.10
N GLY A 68 7.05 8.41 6.82
CA GLY A 68 8.28 8.13 7.54
C GLY A 68 9.50 8.02 6.62
N GLY A 69 9.38 7.26 5.53
CA GLY A 69 10.43 7.11 4.52
C GLY A 69 10.78 8.45 3.84
N SER A 70 9.77 9.22 3.45
CA SER A 70 9.98 10.54 2.82
C SER A 70 10.62 11.55 3.78
N TYR A 71 10.18 11.57 5.04
CA TYR A 71 10.74 12.45 6.08
C TYR A 71 12.21 12.10 6.37
N PHE A 72 12.53 10.82 6.53
CA PHE A 72 13.92 10.38 6.72
C PHE A 72 14.81 10.71 5.52
N ALA A 73 14.30 10.50 4.30
CA ALA A 73 15.01 10.86 3.08
C ALA A 73 15.30 12.38 3.02
N TYR A 74 14.33 13.21 3.40
CA TYR A 74 14.48 14.67 3.45
C TYR A 74 15.53 15.12 4.49
N ILE A 75 15.53 14.54 5.70
CA ILE A 75 16.54 14.84 6.72
C ILE A 75 17.94 14.49 6.22
N LEU A 76 18.10 13.30 5.64
CA LEU A 76 19.40 12.85 5.12
C LEU A 76 19.90 13.78 4.00
N TYR A 77 19.01 14.17 3.08
CA TYR A 77 19.34 15.11 2.01
C TYR A 77 19.75 16.50 2.55
N LYS A 78 19.00 17.05 3.51
CA LYS A 78 19.31 18.35 4.11
C LYS A 78 20.64 18.34 4.85
N HIS A 79 20.92 17.28 5.61
CA HIS A 79 22.20 17.12 6.31
C HIS A 79 23.37 17.05 5.32
N GLU A 80 23.19 16.48 4.14
CA GLU A 80 24.23 16.39 3.12
C GLU A 80 24.53 17.76 2.46
N LYS A 81 23.50 18.60 2.31
CA LYS A 81 23.63 19.94 1.72
C LYS A 81 24.17 21.00 2.69
N GLY A 82 23.92 20.85 4.00
CA GLY A 82 24.44 21.76 5.04
C GLY A 82 25.88 21.49 5.49
N ASN A 83 26.50 20.40 5.03
CA ASN A 83 27.89 20.02 5.33
C ASN A 83 28.86 20.33 4.17
N LYS A 84 28.39 21.05 3.15
CA LYS A 84 29.19 21.61 2.05
C LYS A 84 29.29 23.11 2.24
#